data_AF-A0A1H9RC32-F1
#
_entry.id   AF-A0A1H9RC32-F1
#
_cell.length_a   1.000
_cell.length_b   1.000
_cell.length_c   1.000
_cell.angle_alpha   90.00
_cell.angle_beta   90.00
_cell.angle_gamma   90.00
#
_symmetry.space_group_name_H-M   'P 1'
#
loop_
_entity.id
_entity.type
_entity.pdbx_description
1 polymer ?
#
loop_
_entity_poly.entity_id
_entity_poly.type
_entity_poly.pdbx_seq_one_letter_code
_entity_poly.pdbx_strand_id
1 'polypeptide(L)'
;MTKIVFMGTPAFSAPILRALVEQGYDVQAVVTQPDRPVGRKKVLTPTPVKEEALKHSIQVLQPENLKDSAEMAILKELAPDLIVTAAFGQFLSEEVLAIPKHGCINVHASLLPKYRGGAPVHYAIMKGEQETGVTIMYMVKKMDAGDIISSRSIPITKQDDVGSMFDKLSDLGRDLLIETLPALLAGDITPIKQDETQVTYSPNISREQEQISWDMTAQEIDNMVRGLRPWPVAYTLLFNERIKMWAVYPLTEQTTQKSGTIIELCKESFKVAAGQGTVLEILSLQPAGKGKLTAGDYLRGVGNKLQVGDRFNDESGK
;
A
#
# COMPACT_ATOMS: atom_id res chain seq x y z
N MET A 1 0.59 10.89 32.53
CA MET A 1 0.75 10.86 31.06
C MET A 1 0.35 9.47 30.61
N THR A 2 -0.36 9.36 29.49
CA THR A 2 -0.78 8.06 28.95
C THR A 2 0.42 7.34 28.38
N LYS A 3 0.67 6.12 28.85
CA LYS A 3 1.75 5.26 28.38
C LYS A 3 1.34 4.57 27.09
N ILE A 4 2.10 4.77 26.02
CA ILE A 4 1.85 4.19 24.71
C ILE A 4 3.01 3.29 24.31
N VAL A 5 2.66 2.13 23.75
CA VAL A 5 3.57 1.39 22.87
C VAL A 5 3.07 1.53 21.44
N PHE A 6 3.99 1.92 20.54
CA PHE A 6 3.68 2.05 19.12
C PHE A 6 4.21 0.84 18.36
N MET A 7 3.41 0.25 17.46
CA MET A 7 3.85 -0.85 16.60
C MET A 7 3.68 -0.49 15.13
N GLY A 8 4.80 -0.42 14.40
CA GLY A 8 4.77 -0.02 13.00
C GLY A 8 6.09 -0.23 12.30
N THR A 9 6.08 -0.22 10.97
CA THR A 9 7.27 -0.56 10.17
C THR A 9 7.55 0.45 9.05
N PRO A 10 6.65 0.65 8.07
CA PRO A 10 6.96 1.43 6.88
C PRO A 10 6.93 2.94 7.13
N ALA A 11 7.31 3.71 6.10
CA ALA A 11 7.28 5.17 6.12
C ALA A 11 5.87 5.73 6.42
N PHE A 12 4.80 5.01 6.04
CA PHE A 12 3.42 5.35 6.42
C PHE A 12 3.22 5.56 7.92
N SER A 13 3.96 4.81 8.74
CA SER A 13 3.75 4.75 10.19
C SER A 13 4.62 5.77 10.95
N ALA A 14 5.72 6.23 10.34
CA ALA A 14 6.66 7.12 11.01
C ALA A 14 6.06 8.51 11.36
N PRO A 15 5.28 9.18 10.50
CA PRO A 15 4.60 10.43 10.86
C PRO A 15 3.61 10.26 12.03
N ILE A 16 2.98 9.09 12.13
CA ILE A 16 2.03 8.78 13.20
C ILE A 16 2.77 8.66 14.54
N LEU A 17 3.89 7.92 14.58
CA LEU A 17 4.76 7.84 15.76
C LEU A 17 5.24 9.23 16.19
N ARG A 18 5.76 10.02 15.24
CA ARG A 18 6.25 11.38 15.53
C ARG A 18 5.17 12.23 16.19
N ALA A 19 3.96 12.22 15.64
CA ALA A 19 2.87 13.02 16.17
C ALA A 19 2.47 12.61 17.60
N LEU A 20 2.50 11.32 17.93
CA LEU A 20 2.25 10.87 19.31
C LEU A 20 3.26 11.50 20.29
N VAL A 21 4.53 11.52 19.94
CA VAL A 21 5.59 12.13 20.76
C VAL A 21 5.38 13.65 20.86
N GLU A 22 5.13 14.32 19.73
CA GLU A 22 4.93 15.78 19.67
C GLU A 22 3.69 16.25 20.44
N GLN A 23 2.65 15.40 20.56
CA GLN A 23 1.46 15.65 21.37
C GLN A 23 1.66 15.36 22.87
N GLY A 24 2.87 14.95 23.28
CA GLY A 24 3.22 14.76 24.68
C GLY A 24 2.75 13.44 25.29
N TYR A 25 2.41 12.44 24.46
CA TYR A 25 2.16 11.08 24.94
C TYR A 25 3.48 10.41 25.36
N ASP A 26 3.44 9.57 26.41
CA ASP A 26 4.61 8.83 26.89
C ASP A 26 4.80 7.56 26.03
N VAL A 27 5.47 7.71 24.88
CA VAL A 27 5.77 6.58 23.99
C VAL A 27 6.99 5.83 24.53
N GLN A 28 6.74 4.78 25.31
CA GLN A 28 7.77 4.08 26.07
C GLN A 28 8.62 3.14 25.21
N ALA A 29 7.99 2.51 24.22
CA ALA A 29 8.68 1.63 23.29
C ALA A 29 8.00 1.63 21.91
N VAL A 30 8.82 1.30 20.91
CA VAL A 30 8.42 1.07 19.54
C VAL A 30 8.72 -0.38 19.18
N VAL A 31 7.72 -1.11 18.71
CA VAL A 31 7.89 -2.45 18.13
C VAL A 31 7.86 -2.37 16.61
N THR A 32 8.90 -2.85 15.95
CA THR A 32 9.02 -2.79 14.49
C THR A 32 9.65 -4.06 13.94
N GLN A 33 9.53 -4.29 12.64
CA GLN A 33 10.19 -5.44 12.02
C GLN A 33 11.72 -5.35 12.17
N PRO A 34 12.44 -6.49 12.19
CA PRO A 34 13.89 -6.50 12.12
C PRO A 34 14.42 -5.76 10.89
N ASP A 35 15.62 -5.18 11.00
CA ASP A 35 16.30 -4.56 9.86
C ASP A 35 16.45 -5.59 8.74
N ARG A 36 16.09 -5.20 7.51
CA ARG A 36 16.16 -6.10 6.35
C ARG A 36 17.14 -5.55 5.30
N PRO A 37 17.84 -6.41 4.56
CA PRO A 37 18.63 -5.99 3.40
C PRO A 37 17.72 -5.40 2.31
N VAL A 38 17.97 -4.16 1.91
CA VAL A 38 17.20 -3.50 0.85
C VAL A 38 18.04 -3.21 -0.40
N GLY A 39 17.35 -3.13 -1.54
CA GLY A 39 17.96 -2.80 -2.83
C GLY A 39 18.93 -3.86 -3.37
N ARG A 40 19.56 -3.55 -4.51
CA ARG A 40 20.47 -4.49 -5.20
C ARG A 40 21.74 -4.79 -4.41
N LYS A 41 22.20 -3.83 -3.60
CA LYS A 41 23.41 -3.96 -2.76
C LYS A 41 23.14 -4.70 -1.44
N LYS A 42 21.88 -5.06 -1.15
CA LYS A 42 21.48 -5.76 0.08
C LYS A 42 22.03 -5.08 1.34
N VAL A 43 21.94 -3.76 1.40
CA VAL A 43 22.40 -3.01 2.57
C VAL A 43 21.38 -3.21 3.69
N LEU A 44 21.86 -3.68 4.84
CA LEU A 44 21.03 -3.81 6.04
C LEU A 44 20.54 -2.40 6.42
N THR A 45 19.23 -2.19 6.33
CA THR A 45 18.64 -0.85 6.48
C THR A 45 17.60 -0.89 7.59
N PRO A 46 17.67 0.04 8.55
CA PRO A 46 16.66 0.15 9.59
C PRO A 46 15.28 0.46 9.00
N THR A 47 14.23 0.07 9.72
CA THR A 47 12.86 0.45 9.32
C THR A 47 12.68 1.97 9.47
N PRO A 48 11.85 2.62 8.64
CA PRO A 48 11.53 4.04 8.81
C PRO A 48 11.01 4.38 10.21
N VAL A 49 10.25 3.47 10.83
CA VAL A 49 9.77 3.64 12.21
C VAL A 49 10.91 3.55 13.23
N LYS A 50 11.88 2.64 13.05
CA LYS A 50 13.09 2.58 13.88
C LYS A 50 13.89 3.88 13.78
N GLU A 51 14.12 4.38 12.57
CA GLU A 51 14.84 5.63 12.36
C GLU A 51 14.15 6.80 13.07
N GLU A 52 12.82 6.85 13.03
CA GLU A 52 12.06 7.89 13.75
C GLU A 52 12.15 7.72 15.27
N ALA A 53 11.98 6.50 15.79
CA ALA A 53 12.07 6.21 17.23
C ALA A 53 13.42 6.63 17.82
N LEU A 54 14.52 6.38 17.11
CA LEU A 54 15.88 6.73 17.55
C LEU A 54 16.09 8.24 17.67
N LYS A 55 15.42 9.08 16.85
CA LYS A 55 15.51 10.55 16.97
C LYS A 55 14.93 11.06 18.30
N HIS A 56 13.95 10.34 18.83
CA HIS A 56 13.28 10.66 20.09
C HIS A 56 13.83 9.85 21.27
N SER A 57 14.92 9.08 21.06
CA SER A 57 15.52 8.19 22.07
C SER A 57 14.55 7.17 22.68
N ILE A 58 13.58 6.71 21.88
CA ILE A 58 12.58 5.72 22.30
C ILE A 58 13.19 4.32 22.21
N GLN A 59 12.86 3.44 23.17
CA GLN A 59 13.29 2.05 23.15
C GLN A 59 12.73 1.33 21.91
N VAL A 60 13.59 0.63 21.16
CA VAL A 60 13.19 -0.12 19.96
C VAL A 60 13.26 -1.62 20.21
N LEU A 61 12.17 -2.32 19.92
CA LEU A 61 12.00 -3.76 20.02
C LEU A 61 11.82 -4.34 18.61
N GLN A 62 12.62 -5.34 18.24
CA GLN A 62 12.62 -5.92 16.87
C GLN A 62 12.51 -7.45 16.86
N PRO A 63 11.43 -8.02 17.43
CA PRO A 63 11.27 -9.46 17.42
C PRO A 63 10.96 -9.96 16.00
N GLU A 64 11.57 -11.09 15.61
CA GLU A 64 11.17 -11.83 14.40
C GLU A 64 9.71 -12.29 14.49
N ASN A 65 9.28 -12.66 15.69
CA ASN A 65 7.89 -12.94 16.05
C ASN A 65 7.68 -12.44 17.47
N LEU A 66 6.71 -11.55 17.70
CA LEU A 66 6.44 -11.01 19.03
C LEU A 66 5.98 -12.09 20.02
N LYS A 67 5.26 -13.11 19.56
CA LYS A 67 4.81 -14.22 20.42
C LYS A 67 6.01 -15.03 20.90
N ASP A 68 6.04 -15.35 22.19
CA ASP A 68 7.08 -16.17 22.84
C ASP A 68 8.50 -15.55 22.76
N SER A 69 8.60 -14.25 22.48
CA SER A 69 9.87 -13.50 22.42
C SER A 69 10.29 -12.90 23.76
N ALA A 70 11.56 -12.51 23.87
CA ALA A 70 12.06 -11.76 25.03
C ALA A 70 11.41 -10.37 25.12
N GLU A 71 11.11 -9.77 23.96
CA GLU A 71 10.43 -8.47 23.82
C GLU A 71 9.01 -8.51 24.36
N MET A 72 8.34 -9.67 24.34
CA MET A 72 7.02 -9.82 24.97
C MET A 72 7.07 -9.62 26.49
N ALA A 73 8.14 -10.06 27.15
CA ALA A 73 8.31 -9.84 28.59
C ALA A 73 8.47 -8.35 28.90
N ILE A 74 9.26 -7.63 28.08
CA ILE A 74 9.42 -6.18 28.16
C ILE A 74 8.06 -5.48 27.98
N LEU A 75 7.30 -5.87 26.96
CA LEU A 75 5.98 -5.29 26.67
C LEU A 75 5.02 -5.42 27.86
N LYS A 76 5.02 -6.57 28.54
CA LYS A 76 4.22 -6.79 29.76
C LYS A 76 4.68 -5.91 30.92
N GLU A 77 5.99 -5.76 31.10
CA GLU A 77 6.57 -4.95 32.18
C GLU A 77 6.29 -3.45 31.99
N LEU A 78 6.32 -2.96 30.76
CA LEU A 78 5.95 -1.57 30.44
C LEU A 78 4.51 -1.25 30.88
N ALA A 79 3.62 -2.24 30.79
CA ALA A 79 2.19 -2.13 31.12
C ALA A 79 1.56 -0.87 30.49
N PRO A 80 1.59 -0.74 29.15
CA PRO A 80 1.07 0.44 28.47
C PRO A 80 -0.42 0.64 28.72
N ASP A 81 -0.87 1.88 28.72
CA ASP A 81 -2.30 2.21 28.77
C ASP A 81 -2.97 1.90 27.43
N LEU A 82 -2.25 2.08 26.32
CA LEU A 82 -2.72 1.91 24.95
C LEU A 82 -1.61 1.34 24.05
N ILE A 83 -1.97 0.44 23.15
CA ILE A 83 -1.11 0.05 22.03
C ILE A 83 -1.69 0.66 20.75
N VAL A 84 -0.88 1.44 20.04
CA VAL A 84 -1.23 1.99 18.72
C VAL A 84 -0.45 1.23 17.66
N THR A 85 -1.15 0.72 16.66
CA THR A 85 -0.51 0.04 15.54
C THR A 85 -0.80 0.75 14.21
N ALA A 86 0.18 0.72 13.31
CA ALA A 86 0.03 1.19 11.94
C ALA A 86 0.97 0.39 11.05
N ALA A 87 0.44 -0.44 10.16
CA ALA A 87 1.21 -1.26 9.22
C ALA A 87 2.39 -2.02 9.89
N PHE A 88 2.14 -2.69 11.01
CA PHE A 88 3.17 -3.41 11.77
C PHE A 88 3.70 -4.65 11.02
N GLY A 89 2.80 -5.41 10.39
CA GLY A 89 3.14 -6.58 9.57
C GLY A 89 3.30 -7.90 10.34
N GLN A 90 2.96 -7.94 11.64
CA GLN A 90 2.78 -9.19 12.39
C GLN A 90 1.38 -9.25 12.98
N PHE A 91 0.87 -10.46 13.18
CA PHE A 91 -0.35 -10.67 13.95
C PHE A 91 -0.10 -10.46 15.44
N LEU A 92 -1.03 -9.82 16.13
CA LEU A 92 -1.00 -9.72 17.59
C LEU A 92 -1.74 -10.91 18.21
N SER A 93 -1.09 -11.56 19.17
CA SER A 93 -1.71 -12.62 19.96
C SER A 93 -2.79 -12.04 20.89
N GLU A 94 -3.75 -12.87 21.32
CA GLU A 94 -4.73 -12.48 22.35
C GLU A 94 -4.06 -11.97 23.63
N GLU A 95 -2.89 -12.52 23.94
CA GLU A 95 -2.08 -12.08 25.07
C GLU A 95 -1.62 -10.63 24.91
N VAL A 96 -1.12 -10.22 23.73
CA VAL A 96 -0.76 -8.82 23.47
C VAL A 96 -1.99 -7.92 23.51
N LEU A 97 -3.09 -8.36 22.90
CA LEU A 97 -4.34 -7.60 22.84
C LEU A 97 -4.91 -7.29 24.23
N ALA A 98 -4.65 -8.15 25.22
CA ALA A 98 -5.13 -8.02 26.59
C ALA A 98 -4.24 -7.18 27.52
N ILE A 99 -3.02 -6.82 27.10
CA ILE A 99 -2.09 -6.04 27.95
C ILE A 99 -2.63 -4.63 28.25
N PRO A 100 -2.95 -3.80 27.24
CA PRO A 100 -3.27 -2.40 27.48
C PRO A 100 -4.69 -2.19 28.04
N LYS A 101 -4.81 -1.31 29.02
CA LYS A 101 -6.09 -0.94 29.66
C LYS A 101 -7.14 -0.44 28.66
N HIS A 102 -6.71 0.38 27.70
CA HIS A 102 -7.56 0.95 26.65
C HIS A 102 -7.56 0.13 25.35
N GLY A 103 -7.00 -1.08 25.38
CA GLY A 103 -6.94 -1.99 24.24
C GLY A 103 -5.83 -1.68 23.23
N CYS A 104 -5.85 -2.40 22.12
CA CYS A 104 -5.00 -2.16 20.96
C CYS A 104 -5.85 -1.53 19.86
N ILE A 105 -5.37 -0.46 19.25
CA ILE A 105 -6.00 0.17 18.10
C ILE A 105 -5.08 0.12 16.88
N ASN A 106 -5.65 0.12 15.68
CA ASN A 106 -4.89 0.19 14.44
C ASN A 106 -5.35 1.35 13.56
N VAL A 107 -4.39 1.98 12.89
CA VAL A 107 -4.60 2.98 11.84
C VAL A 107 -4.65 2.25 10.49
N HIS A 108 -5.85 1.91 10.05
CA HIS A 108 -6.06 1.11 8.83
C HIS A 108 -6.29 2.00 7.61
N ALA A 109 -5.56 1.78 6.53
CA ALA A 109 -5.59 2.61 5.32
C ALA A 109 -6.75 2.25 4.35
N SER A 110 -7.95 2.02 4.89
CA SER A 110 -9.20 1.97 4.14
C SER A 110 -10.39 2.48 4.94
N LEU A 111 -11.52 2.64 4.26
CA LEU A 111 -12.84 2.80 4.89
C LEU A 111 -13.42 1.42 5.20
N LEU A 112 -13.21 0.94 6.43
CA LEU A 112 -13.76 -0.34 6.88
C LEU A 112 -15.30 -0.29 6.88
N PRO A 113 -15.99 -1.41 6.56
CA PRO A 113 -15.49 -2.79 6.46
C PRO A 113 -14.86 -3.17 5.11
N LYS A 114 -14.77 -2.26 4.13
CA LYS A 114 -14.11 -2.56 2.86
C LYS A 114 -12.60 -2.68 3.03
N TYR A 115 -12.00 -3.58 2.26
CA TYR A 115 -10.55 -3.77 2.14
C TYR A 115 -9.86 -4.12 3.47
N ARG A 116 -10.39 -5.10 4.21
CA ARG A 116 -9.65 -5.78 5.30
C ARG A 116 -8.44 -6.52 4.71
N GLY A 117 -7.24 -6.32 5.24
CA GLY A 117 -6.03 -6.98 4.72
C GLY A 117 -4.80 -6.07 4.60
N GLY A 118 -3.76 -6.61 3.97
CA GLY A 118 -2.43 -6.02 3.92
C GLY A 118 -2.18 -4.98 2.82
N ALA A 119 -3.02 -4.93 1.78
CA ALA A 119 -2.83 -4.03 0.62
C ALA A 119 -4.07 -3.17 0.29
N PRO A 120 -4.75 -2.53 1.27
CA PRO A 120 -5.99 -1.80 1.02
C PRO A 120 -5.84 -0.67 0.00
N VAL A 121 -4.73 0.08 0.05
CA VAL A 121 -4.47 1.22 -0.86
C VAL A 121 -4.34 0.75 -2.30
N HIS A 122 -3.58 -0.34 -2.55
CA HIS A 122 -3.46 -0.95 -3.87
C HIS A 122 -4.84 -1.33 -4.42
N TYR A 123 -5.62 -2.07 -3.63
CA TYR A 123 -6.92 -2.56 -4.06
C TYR A 123 -7.92 -1.44 -4.35
N ALA A 124 -7.99 -0.40 -3.52
CA ALA A 124 -8.89 0.73 -3.75
C ALA A 124 -8.63 1.40 -5.12
N ILE A 125 -7.35 1.63 -5.46
CA ILE A 125 -6.96 2.22 -6.74
C ILE A 125 -7.22 1.25 -7.90
N MET A 126 -6.81 -0.02 -7.76
CA MET A 126 -7.02 -1.05 -8.80
C MET A 126 -8.50 -1.27 -9.12
N LYS A 127 -9.38 -1.14 -8.13
CA LYS A 127 -10.84 -1.25 -8.28
C LYS A 127 -11.50 0.02 -8.80
N GLY A 128 -10.75 1.10 -9.01
CA GLY A 128 -11.28 2.35 -9.53
C GLY A 128 -12.19 3.09 -8.55
N GLU A 129 -12.00 2.87 -7.25
CA GLU A 129 -12.73 3.61 -6.22
C GLU A 129 -12.48 5.11 -6.38
N GLN A 130 -13.53 5.92 -6.16
CA GLN A 130 -13.45 7.38 -6.28
C GLN A 130 -12.91 8.03 -4.99
N GLU A 131 -12.99 7.31 -3.88
CA GLU A 131 -12.44 7.71 -2.59
C GLU A 131 -11.91 6.49 -1.83
N THR A 132 -11.03 6.77 -0.88
CA THR A 132 -10.61 5.82 0.15
C THR A 132 -10.49 6.61 1.46
N GLY A 133 -9.81 6.10 2.46
CA GLY A 133 -9.65 6.79 3.72
C GLY A 133 -8.85 6.03 4.74
N VAL A 134 -8.91 6.52 5.97
CA VAL A 134 -8.34 5.86 7.13
C VAL A 134 -9.46 5.54 8.11
N THR A 135 -9.34 4.39 8.75
CA THR A 135 -10.19 3.97 9.86
C THR A 135 -9.32 3.67 11.07
N ILE A 136 -9.65 4.27 12.22
CA ILE A 136 -9.14 3.85 13.53
C ILE A 136 -10.10 2.82 14.08
N MET A 137 -9.62 1.62 14.40
CA MET A 137 -10.46 0.55 14.93
C MET A 137 -9.75 -0.22 16.04
N TYR A 138 -10.54 -0.87 16.89
CA TYR A 138 -10.00 -1.84 17.83
C TYR A 138 -9.42 -3.05 17.10
N MET A 139 -8.32 -3.59 17.62
CA MET A 139 -7.77 -4.83 17.13
C MET A 139 -8.43 -6.01 17.83
N VAL A 140 -8.78 -7.01 17.03
CA VAL A 140 -9.26 -8.32 17.49
C VAL A 140 -8.47 -9.40 16.75
N LYS A 141 -8.58 -10.66 17.19
CA LYS A 141 -7.88 -11.79 16.56
C LYS A 141 -8.21 -11.95 15.06
N LYS A 142 -9.45 -11.66 14.68
CA LYS A 142 -9.88 -11.69 13.27
C LYS A 142 -9.34 -10.42 12.58
N MET A 143 -8.59 -10.63 11.49
CA MET A 143 -7.93 -9.58 10.71
C MET A 143 -8.89 -8.42 10.40
N ASP A 144 -8.50 -7.22 10.85
CA ASP A 144 -9.17 -5.93 10.62
C ASP A 144 -10.68 -5.93 10.88
N ALA A 145 -11.15 -6.75 11.81
CA ALA A 145 -12.57 -6.97 12.05
C ALA A 145 -13.11 -6.36 13.35
N GLY A 146 -12.28 -5.65 14.11
CA GLY A 146 -12.73 -5.02 15.35
C GLY A 146 -13.56 -3.77 15.10
N ASP A 147 -14.23 -3.31 16.15
CA ASP A 147 -15.19 -2.21 16.03
C ASP A 147 -14.49 -0.91 15.65
N ILE A 148 -15.13 -0.16 14.76
CA ILE A 148 -14.65 1.11 14.22
C ILE A 148 -14.81 2.19 15.30
N ILE A 149 -13.76 2.95 15.56
CA ILE A 149 -13.77 4.08 16.50
C ILE A 149 -14.02 5.39 15.75
N SER A 150 -13.27 5.61 14.67
CA SER A 150 -13.39 6.80 13.83
C SER A 150 -12.93 6.51 12.41
N SER A 151 -13.40 7.28 11.44
CA SER A 151 -12.98 7.16 10.04
C SER A 151 -13.01 8.51 9.34
N ARG A 152 -12.19 8.65 8.29
CA ARG A 152 -12.12 9.85 7.45
C ARG A 152 -11.80 9.46 6.01
N SER A 153 -12.56 9.99 5.05
CA SER A 153 -12.33 9.74 3.63
C SER A 153 -11.51 10.85 2.96
N ILE A 154 -10.94 10.50 1.80
CA ILE A 154 -10.23 11.40 0.89
C ILE A 154 -10.42 10.89 -0.55
N PRO A 155 -10.62 11.78 -1.54
CA PRO A 155 -10.77 11.36 -2.93
C PRO A 155 -9.50 10.73 -3.51
N ILE A 156 -9.69 9.77 -4.42
CA ILE A 156 -8.64 9.23 -5.29
C ILE A 156 -8.75 9.95 -6.64
N THR A 157 -7.76 10.76 -7.00
CA THR A 157 -7.75 11.48 -8.28
C THR A 157 -7.15 10.62 -9.40
N LYS A 158 -7.30 11.05 -10.66
CA LYS A 158 -6.66 10.38 -11.81
C LYS A 158 -5.14 10.44 -11.78
N GLN A 159 -4.57 11.38 -11.03
CA GLN A 159 -3.14 11.56 -10.87
C GLN A 159 -2.59 10.71 -9.72
N ASP A 160 -3.46 10.15 -8.88
CA ASP A 160 -3.06 9.38 -7.71
C ASP A 160 -2.63 7.96 -8.08
N ASP A 161 -1.51 7.57 -7.50
CA ASP A 161 -1.01 6.21 -7.46
C ASP A 161 -0.84 5.75 -6.00
N VAL A 162 -0.38 4.51 -5.81
CA VAL A 162 -0.19 3.99 -4.45
C VAL A 162 0.81 4.84 -3.68
N GLY A 163 1.89 5.32 -4.31
CA GLY A 163 2.88 6.16 -3.63
C GLY A 163 2.27 7.44 -3.09
N SER A 164 1.59 8.21 -3.94
CA SER A 164 0.96 9.46 -3.52
C SER A 164 -0.15 9.23 -2.49
N MET A 165 -0.93 8.15 -2.61
CA MET A 165 -1.98 7.83 -1.66
C MET A 165 -1.44 7.34 -0.32
N PHE A 166 -0.31 6.63 -0.29
CA PHE A 166 0.33 6.26 0.97
C PHE A 166 0.77 7.49 1.76
N ASP A 167 1.35 8.49 1.09
CA ASP A 167 1.75 9.74 1.75
C ASP A 167 0.52 10.49 2.28
N LYS A 168 -0.51 10.70 1.44
CA LYS A 168 -1.76 11.37 1.83
C LYS A 168 -2.48 10.66 2.98
N LEU A 169 -2.57 9.33 2.95
CA LEU A 169 -3.24 8.55 3.98
C LEU A 169 -2.42 8.47 5.28
N SER A 170 -1.09 8.57 5.20
CA SER A 170 -0.24 8.66 6.39
C SER A 170 -0.54 9.94 7.16
N ASP A 171 -0.62 11.08 6.47
CA ASP A 171 -1.02 12.36 7.06
C ASP A 171 -2.46 12.32 7.59
N LEU A 172 -3.40 11.80 6.80
CA LEU A 172 -4.80 11.67 7.20
C LEU A 172 -4.97 10.81 8.46
N GLY A 173 -4.22 9.70 8.53
CA GLY A 173 -4.26 8.77 9.64
C GLY A 173 -3.59 9.30 10.89
N ARG A 174 -2.50 10.06 10.74
CA ARG A 174 -1.89 10.83 11.83
C ARG A 174 -2.92 11.78 12.45
N ASP A 175 -3.52 12.63 11.63
CA ASP A 175 -4.44 13.67 12.11
C ASP A 175 -5.67 13.04 12.76
N LEU A 176 -6.27 12.05 12.10
CA LEU A 176 -7.42 11.31 12.63
C LEU A 176 -7.10 10.63 13.96
N LEU A 177 -5.92 10.01 14.10
CA LEU A 177 -5.51 9.37 15.35
C LEU A 177 -5.41 10.39 16.49
N ILE A 178 -4.69 11.50 16.27
CA ILE A 178 -4.51 12.54 17.30
C ILE A 178 -5.85 13.12 17.74
N GLU A 179 -6.78 13.34 16.81
CA GLU A 179 -8.13 13.80 17.13
C GLU A 179 -8.96 12.76 17.90
N THR A 180 -8.71 11.46 17.66
CA THR A 180 -9.48 10.36 18.26
C THR A 180 -9.04 10.03 19.69
N LEU A 181 -7.74 10.17 20.00
CA LEU A 181 -7.17 9.72 21.27
C LEU A 181 -7.79 10.35 22.52
N PRO A 182 -8.09 11.66 22.60
CA PRO A 182 -8.66 12.26 23.82
C PRO A 182 -9.96 11.59 24.26
N ALA A 183 -10.90 11.39 23.33
CA ALA A 183 -12.19 10.76 23.61
C ALA A 183 -12.02 9.28 23.97
N LEU A 184 -11.16 8.55 23.24
CA LEU A 184 -10.84 7.15 23.51
C LEU A 184 -10.29 6.95 24.93
N LEU A 185 -9.35 7.80 25.35
CA LEU A 185 -8.71 7.73 26.66
C LEU A 185 -9.63 8.15 27.80
N ALA A 186 -10.58 9.06 27.54
CA ALA A 186 -11.64 9.41 28.48
C ALA A 186 -12.74 8.33 28.60
N GLY A 187 -12.76 7.36 27.69
CA GLY A 187 -13.85 6.38 27.59
C GLY A 187 -15.14 6.93 26.98
N ASP A 188 -15.04 8.07 26.29
CA ASP A 188 -16.16 8.78 25.64
C ASP A 188 -16.23 8.46 24.15
N ILE A 189 -16.26 7.18 23.82
CA ILE A 189 -16.40 6.68 22.45
C ILE A 189 -17.54 5.67 22.38
N THR A 190 -18.22 5.64 21.25
CA THR A 190 -19.22 4.60 20.93
C THR A 190 -18.75 3.85 19.68
N PRO A 191 -17.99 2.76 19.85
CA PRO A 191 -17.48 1.98 18.73
C PRO A 191 -18.61 1.40 17.87
N ILE A 192 -18.40 1.39 16.56
CA ILE A 192 -19.37 0.92 15.57
C ILE A 192 -18.95 -0.48 15.12
N LYS A 193 -19.81 -1.46 15.38
CA LYS A 193 -19.62 -2.82 14.89
C LYS A 193 -19.64 -2.85 13.36
N GLN A 194 -18.64 -3.51 12.78
CA GLN A 194 -18.55 -3.66 11.33
C GLN A 194 -19.68 -4.55 10.78
N ASP A 195 -20.30 -4.11 9.69
CA ASP A 195 -21.28 -4.90 8.92
C ASP A 195 -20.55 -5.94 8.05
N GLU A 196 -20.69 -7.21 8.41
CA GLU A 196 -20.04 -8.32 7.72
C GLU A 196 -20.53 -8.49 6.26
N THR A 197 -21.69 -7.96 5.89
CA THR A 197 -22.20 -8.04 4.50
C THR A 197 -21.49 -7.10 3.54
N GLN A 198 -20.79 -6.08 4.06
CA GLN A 198 -20.05 -5.09 3.28
C GLN A 198 -18.54 -5.36 3.24
N VAL A 199 -18.09 -6.46 3.86
CA VAL A 199 -16.67 -6.80 3.94
C VAL A 199 -16.11 -7.18 2.57
N THR A 200 -15.01 -6.54 2.21
CA THR A 200 -14.15 -6.96 1.10
C THR A 200 -12.72 -7.14 1.63
N TYR A 201 -11.93 -7.96 0.94
CA TYR A 201 -10.57 -8.28 1.35
C TYR A 201 -9.51 -7.74 0.39
N SER A 202 -8.35 -7.38 0.95
CA SER A 202 -7.19 -6.80 0.26
C SER A 202 -5.91 -7.54 0.69
N PRO A 203 -5.75 -8.83 0.33
CA PRO A 203 -4.54 -9.57 0.65
C PRO A 203 -3.30 -8.93 0.00
N ASN A 204 -2.10 -9.35 0.43
CA ASN A 204 -0.87 -8.90 -0.22
C ASN A 204 -0.88 -9.22 -1.72
N ILE A 205 -0.38 -8.29 -2.53
CA ILE A 205 -0.32 -8.43 -3.99
C ILE A 205 0.59 -9.60 -4.35
N SER A 206 0.06 -10.59 -5.07
CA SER A 206 0.82 -11.70 -5.61
C SER A 206 1.52 -11.33 -6.93
N ARG A 207 2.55 -12.08 -7.31
CA ARG A 207 3.30 -11.84 -8.55
C ARG A 207 2.45 -12.03 -9.81
N GLU A 208 1.43 -12.88 -9.74
CA GLU A 208 0.46 -13.12 -10.80
C GLU A 208 -0.45 -11.90 -10.98
N GLN A 209 -0.87 -11.28 -9.87
CA GLN A 209 -1.69 -10.06 -9.89
C GLN A 209 -0.93 -8.83 -10.43
N GLU A 210 0.39 -8.88 -10.52
CA GLU A 210 1.19 -7.82 -11.16
C GLU A 210 1.09 -7.88 -12.70
N GLN A 211 0.70 -9.00 -13.28
CA GLN A 211 0.67 -9.17 -14.73
C GLN A 211 -0.59 -8.56 -15.34
N ILE A 212 -0.40 -7.62 -16.26
CA ILE A 212 -1.48 -7.00 -17.03
C ILE A 212 -2.10 -8.05 -17.95
N SER A 213 -3.41 -8.22 -17.81
CA SER A 213 -4.25 -8.85 -18.83
C SER A 213 -4.71 -7.78 -19.82
N TRP A 214 -4.45 -7.97 -21.10
CA TRP A 214 -4.89 -7.03 -22.13
C TRP A 214 -6.38 -7.15 -22.48
N ASP A 215 -7.07 -8.16 -21.93
CA ASP A 215 -8.54 -8.25 -22.01
C ASP A 215 -9.25 -7.26 -21.08
N MET A 216 -8.51 -6.63 -20.15
CA MET A 216 -8.98 -5.50 -19.37
C MET A 216 -9.12 -4.25 -20.25
N THR A 217 -10.10 -3.39 -19.95
CA THR A 217 -10.23 -2.09 -20.60
C THR A 217 -9.04 -1.18 -20.29
N ALA A 218 -8.79 -0.18 -21.13
CA ALA A 218 -7.72 0.80 -20.93
C ALA A 218 -7.80 1.49 -19.55
N GLN A 219 -9.02 1.78 -19.07
CA GLN A 219 -9.20 2.38 -17.75
C GLN A 219 -8.85 1.40 -16.61
N GLU A 220 -9.19 0.13 -16.73
CA GLU A 220 -8.81 -0.89 -15.75
C GLU A 220 -7.29 -1.13 -15.74
N ILE A 221 -6.64 -1.11 -16.91
CA ILE A 221 -5.17 -1.19 -16.99
C ILE A 221 -4.52 0.05 -16.36
N ASP A 222 -5.04 1.26 -16.60
CA ASP A 222 -4.57 2.47 -15.93
C ASP A 222 -4.71 2.38 -14.40
N ASN A 223 -5.88 1.96 -13.90
CA ASN A 223 -6.12 1.71 -12.48
C ASN A 223 -5.11 0.71 -11.91
N MET A 224 -4.82 -0.36 -12.65
CA MET A 224 -3.84 -1.37 -12.25
C MET A 224 -2.42 -0.83 -12.21
N VAL A 225 -2.01 -0.06 -13.24
CA VAL A 225 -0.67 0.54 -13.32
C VAL A 225 -0.46 1.53 -12.16
N ARG A 226 -1.43 2.42 -11.90
CA ARG A 226 -1.38 3.35 -10.75
C ARG A 226 -1.47 2.60 -9.41
N GLY A 227 -2.33 1.60 -9.34
CA GLY A 227 -2.57 0.74 -8.18
C GLY A 227 -1.39 -0.18 -7.82
N LEU A 228 -0.36 -0.25 -8.65
CA LEU A 228 0.87 -1.01 -8.39
C LEU A 228 2.13 -0.12 -8.42
N ARG A 229 1.99 1.21 -8.59
CA ARG A 229 3.12 2.14 -8.66
C ARG A 229 3.26 2.92 -7.35
N PRO A 230 4.47 3.02 -6.76
CA PRO A 230 5.79 2.69 -7.32
C PRO A 230 6.28 1.25 -7.06
N TRP A 231 5.49 0.44 -6.35
CA TRP A 231 5.81 -0.95 -6.04
C TRP A 231 4.52 -1.78 -5.93
N PRO A 232 4.49 -3.02 -6.46
CA PRO A 232 5.59 -3.77 -7.14
C PRO A 232 5.81 -3.42 -8.63
N VAL A 233 4.95 -2.57 -9.19
CA VAL A 233 4.85 -2.15 -10.60
C VAL A 233 4.28 -3.25 -11.49
N ALA A 234 3.18 -2.93 -12.17
CA ALA A 234 2.54 -3.81 -13.15
C ALA A 234 3.52 -4.21 -14.27
N TYR A 235 3.38 -5.41 -14.81
CA TYR A 235 4.18 -5.86 -15.96
C TYR A 235 3.34 -6.58 -17.01
N THR A 236 3.87 -6.67 -18.22
CA THR A 236 3.34 -7.49 -19.30
C THR A 236 4.51 -8.18 -20.01
N LEU A 237 4.20 -9.06 -20.97
CA LEU A 237 5.20 -9.73 -21.80
C LEU A 237 5.14 -9.18 -23.22
N LEU A 238 6.29 -8.92 -23.82
CA LEU A 238 6.42 -8.59 -25.24
C LEU A 238 7.59 -9.39 -25.79
N PHE A 239 7.39 -10.14 -26.88
CA PHE A 239 8.37 -11.11 -27.38
C PHE A 239 8.87 -12.06 -26.29
N ASN A 240 7.96 -12.51 -25.42
CA ASN A 240 8.24 -13.34 -24.24
C ASN A 240 9.19 -12.71 -23.20
N GLU A 241 9.48 -11.41 -23.30
CA GLU A 241 10.32 -10.66 -22.35
C GLU A 241 9.46 -9.79 -21.45
N ARG A 242 9.82 -9.72 -20.16
CA ARG A 242 9.08 -8.93 -19.18
C ARG A 242 9.33 -7.44 -19.37
N ILE A 243 8.25 -6.68 -19.47
CA ILE A 243 8.27 -5.22 -19.48
C ILE A 243 7.35 -4.69 -18.38
N LYS A 244 7.91 -3.90 -17.46
CA LYS A 244 7.13 -3.18 -16.45
C LYS A 244 6.49 -1.92 -17.04
N MET A 245 5.24 -1.65 -16.67
CA MET A 245 4.49 -0.46 -17.08
C MET A 245 4.49 0.58 -15.96
N TRP A 246 5.03 1.76 -16.23
CA TRP A 246 5.19 2.82 -15.24
C TRP A 246 4.19 3.96 -15.42
N ALA A 247 3.85 4.30 -16.66
CA ALA A 247 2.86 5.32 -16.95
C ALA A 247 2.15 4.98 -18.25
N VAL A 248 0.82 5.02 -18.18
CA VAL A 248 -0.09 4.79 -19.28
C VAL A 248 -1.20 5.83 -19.22
N TYR A 249 -1.94 6.00 -20.30
CA TYR A 249 -3.07 6.92 -20.35
C TYR A 249 -4.20 6.34 -21.19
N PRO A 250 -5.43 6.18 -20.65
CA PRO A 250 -6.57 5.70 -21.41
C PRO A 250 -7.06 6.78 -22.38
N LEU A 251 -7.21 6.43 -23.66
CA LEU A 251 -7.71 7.33 -24.70
C LEU A 251 -9.22 7.14 -24.91
N THR A 252 -9.87 8.16 -25.47
CA THR A 252 -11.30 8.12 -25.81
C THR A 252 -11.58 7.43 -27.14
N GLU A 253 -10.54 7.22 -27.96
CA GLU A 253 -10.66 6.52 -29.24
C GLU A 253 -10.93 5.02 -29.04
N GLN A 254 -11.44 4.38 -30.09
CA GLN A 254 -11.78 2.96 -30.11
C GLN A 254 -11.09 2.30 -31.29
N THR A 255 -10.87 0.98 -31.18
CA THR A 255 -10.25 0.17 -32.21
C THR A 255 -10.92 -1.19 -32.34
N THR A 256 -10.83 -1.77 -33.53
CA THR A 256 -11.26 -3.15 -33.82
C THR A 256 -10.10 -4.14 -33.77
N GLN A 257 -8.88 -3.66 -33.50
CA GLN A 257 -7.70 -4.50 -33.35
C GLN A 257 -7.83 -5.40 -32.10
N LYS A 258 -7.18 -6.56 -32.13
CA LYS A 258 -7.19 -7.48 -31.01
C LYS A 258 -6.50 -6.86 -29.79
N SER A 259 -6.99 -7.15 -28.59
CA SER A 259 -6.36 -6.78 -27.32
C SER A 259 -4.85 -7.10 -27.31
N GLY A 260 -4.06 -6.18 -26.77
CA GLY A 260 -2.61 -6.24 -26.70
C GLY A 260 -1.89 -5.85 -27.99
N THR A 261 -2.59 -5.56 -29.08
CA THR A 261 -1.96 -5.19 -30.37
C THR A 261 -1.52 -3.74 -30.35
N ILE A 262 -0.28 -3.49 -30.77
CA ILE A 262 0.23 -2.13 -31.00
C ILE A 262 -0.41 -1.59 -32.27
N ILE A 263 -1.17 -0.51 -32.13
CA ILE A 263 -1.96 0.06 -33.22
C ILE A 263 -1.32 1.30 -33.85
N GLU A 264 -0.46 1.99 -33.10
CA GLU A 264 0.22 3.21 -33.57
C GLU A 264 1.54 3.43 -32.82
N LEU A 265 2.59 3.81 -33.55
CA LEU A 265 3.87 4.25 -32.98
C LEU A 265 4.00 5.76 -33.17
N CYS A 266 4.07 6.49 -32.05
CA CYS A 266 4.28 7.94 -32.04
C CYS A 266 5.75 8.26 -31.70
N LYS A 267 6.12 9.53 -31.78
CA LYS A 267 7.50 9.97 -31.46
C LYS A 267 7.87 9.76 -29.99
N GLU A 268 6.94 10.04 -29.07
CA GLU A 268 7.17 10.02 -27.62
C GLU A 268 6.36 8.94 -26.87
N SER A 269 5.47 8.25 -27.57
CA SER A 269 4.54 7.25 -27.04
C SER A 269 4.19 6.19 -28.09
N PHE A 270 3.42 5.18 -27.71
CA PHE A 270 2.75 4.29 -28.65
C PHE A 270 1.42 3.83 -28.07
N LYS A 271 0.50 3.42 -28.94
CA LYS A 271 -0.86 3.07 -28.57
C LYS A 271 -1.09 1.57 -28.73
N VAL A 272 -1.85 1.01 -27.79
CA VAL A 272 -2.14 -0.41 -27.70
C VAL A 272 -3.64 -0.61 -27.56
N ALA A 273 -4.20 -1.54 -28.34
CA ALA A 273 -5.56 -1.99 -28.19
C ALA A 273 -5.72 -2.73 -26.85
N ALA A 274 -6.78 -2.43 -26.12
CA ALA A 274 -7.14 -3.08 -24.87
C ALA A 274 -8.55 -3.70 -24.98
N GLY A 275 -9.01 -4.29 -23.88
CA GLY A 275 -10.31 -4.94 -23.78
C GLY A 275 -11.46 -4.03 -24.25
N GLN A 276 -12.48 -4.68 -24.82
CA GLN A 276 -13.69 -4.01 -25.30
C GLN A 276 -13.45 -2.92 -26.35
N GLY A 277 -12.33 -2.99 -27.10
CA GLY A 277 -12.00 -2.03 -28.16
C GLY A 277 -11.43 -0.70 -27.66
N THR A 278 -11.23 -0.55 -26.35
CA THR A 278 -10.61 0.64 -25.76
C THR A 278 -9.13 0.75 -26.15
N VAL A 279 -8.58 1.97 -26.10
CA VAL A 279 -7.17 2.21 -26.47
C VAL A 279 -6.39 2.78 -25.30
N LEU A 280 -5.19 2.24 -25.09
CA LEU A 280 -4.26 2.67 -24.06
C LEU A 280 -2.99 3.24 -24.69
N GLU A 281 -2.61 4.45 -24.29
CA GLU A 281 -1.33 5.05 -24.65
C GLU A 281 -0.26 4.68 -23.61
N ILE A 282 0.90 4.22 -24.08
CA ILE A 282 2.05 3.89 -23.24
C ILE A 282 3.02 5.06 -23.23
N LEU A 283 3.31 5.57 -22.04
CA LEU A 283 4.13 6.78 -21.84
C LEU A 283 5.50 6.44 -21.23
N SER A 284 5.55 5.47 -20.33
CA SER A 284 6.80 5.03 -19.69
C SER A 284 6.75 3.56 -19.30
N LEU A 285 7.86 2.87 -19.55
CA LEU A 285 8.02 1.44 -19.34
C LEU A 285 9.45 1.12 -18.90
N GLN A 286 9.65 -0.10 -18.41
CA GLN A 286 10.97 -0.59 -17.99
C GLN A 286 11.17 -2.02 -18.50
N PRO A 287 12.00 -2.20 -19.55
CA PRO A 287 12.39 -3.52 -20.03
C PRO A 287 13.24 -4.27 -19.01
N ALA A 288 13.23 -5.60 -19.07
CA ALA A 288 14.10 -6.44 -18.26
C ALA A 288 15.59 -6.00 -18.36
N GLY A 289 16.27 -5.94 -17.22
CA GLY A 289 17.69 -5.54 -17.15
C GLY A 289 17.97 -4.05 -17.40
N LYS A 290 16.95 -3.22 -17.67
CA LYS A 290 17.12 -1.78 -17.93
C LYS A 290 16.51 -0.89 -16.83
N GLY A 291 16.88 0.38 -16.85
CA GLY A 291 16.21 1.42 -16.06
C GLY A 291 14.82 1.75 -16.62
N LYS A 292 14.07 2.57 -15.90
CA LYS A 292 12.83 3.19 -16.40
C LYS A 292 13.16 4.08 -17.59
N LEU A 293 12.36 3.98 -18.66
CA LEU A 293 12.48 4.76 -19.89
C LEU A 293 11.16 5.46 -20.22
N THR A 294 11.23 6.58 -20.93
CA THR A 294 10.07 7.07 -21.68
C THR A 294 9.78 6.12 -22.85
N ALA A 295 8.55 6.10 -23.34
CA ALA A 295 8.20 5.31 -24.50
C ALA A 295 8.98 5.78 -25.76
N GLY A 296 9.16 7.09 -25.95
CA GLY A 296 10.02 7.63 -27.01
C GLY A 296 11.47 7.13 -26.98
N ASP A 297 12.11 7.11 -25.80
CA ASP A 297 13.48 6.60 -25.66
C ASP A 297 13.55 5.09 -25.87
N TYR A 298 12.52 4.36 -25.45
CA TYR A 298 12.40 2.95 -25.73
C TYR A 298 12.36 2.69 -27.25
N LEU A 299 11.49 3.39 -27.99
CA LEU A 299 11.34 3.26 -29.44
C LEU A 299 12.62 3.64 -30.21
N ARG A 300 13.36 4.67 -29.77
CA ARG A 300 14.65 5.05 -30.39
C ARG A 300 15.78 4.07 -30.08
N GLY A 301 15.68 3.37 -28.95
CA GLY A 301 16.71 2.49 -28.42
C GLY A 301 16.37 1.02 -28.55
N VAL A 302 16.19 0.36 -27.41
CA VAL A 302 16.04 -1.11 -27.31
C VAL A 302 14.73 -1.64 -27.91
N GLY A 303 13.74 -0.78 -28.12
CA GLY A 303 12.47 -1.07 -28.76
C GLY A 303 12.42 -0.66 -30.24
N ASN A 304 13.55 -0.36 -30.89
CA ASN A 304 13.56 0.10 -32.29
C ASN A 304 13.05 -0.91 -33.33
N LYS A 305 12.90 -2.17 -32.93
CA LYS A 305 12.32 -3.24 -33.75
C LYS A 305 10.79 -3.35 -33.61
N LEU A 306 10.20 -2.59 -32.71
CA LEU A 306 8.75 -2.59 -32.50
C LEU A 306 8.03 -2.09 -33.75
N GLN A 307 6.96 -2.77 -34.13
CA GLN A 307 6.15 -2.47 -35.30
C GLN A 307 4.67 -2.42 -34.93
N VAL A 308 3.90 -1.68 -35.72
CA VAL A 308 2.44 -1.76 -35.67
C VAL A 308 2.02 -3.18 -36.04
N GLY A 309 1.15 -3.77 -35.24
CA GLY A 309 0.71 -5.17 -35.36
C GLY A 309 1.38 -6.12 -34.38
N ASP A 310 2.51 -5.76 -33.77
CA ASP A 310 3.11 -6.52 -32.67
C ASP A 310 2.12 -6.63 -31.50
N ARG A 311 2.13 -7.76 -30.79
CA ARG A 311 1.15 -8.03 -29.74
C ARG A 311 1.80 -8.41 -28.41
N PHE A 312 1.35 -7.78 -27.33
CA PHE A 312 1.71 -8.16 -25.97
C PHE A 312 1.03 -9.47 -25.55
N ASN A 313 1.67 -10.20 -24.61
CA ASN A 313 1.27 -11.53 -24.15
C ASN A 313 1.04 -12.52 -25.31
N ASP A 314 1.70 -12.34 -26.45
CA ASP A 314 1.63 -13.28 -27.56
C ASP A 314 2.64 -14.42 -27.35
N GLU A 315 2.13 -15.59 -26.97
CA GLU A 315 2.93 -16.81 -26.80
C GLU A 315 3.37 -17.43 -28.13
N SER A 316 2.84 -16.95 -29.26
CA SER A 316 3.14 -17.53 -30.57
C SER A 316 4.54 -17.18 -31.13
N GLY A 317 5.25 -16.22 -30.50
CA GLY A 317 6.70 -16.04 -30.62
C GLY A 317 7.27 -16.05 -32.04
N LYS A 318 6.51 -15.60 -33.04
CA LYS A 318 6.93 -15.52 -34.44
C LYS A 318 6.69 -14.13 -34.99
#